data_AF-A0A0A3Y4S3-F1
#
_entry.id   AF-A0A0A3Y4S3-F1
#
_cell.length_a   1.000
_cell.length_b   1.000
_cell.length_c   1.000
_cell.angle_alpha   90.00
_cell.angle_beta   90.00
_cell.angle_gamma   90.00
#
_symmetry.space_group_name_H-M   'P 1'
#
loop_
_entity.id
_entity.type
_entity.pdbx_description
1 polymer ?
#
loop_
_entity_poly.entity_id
_entity_poly.type
_entity_poly.pdbx_seq_one_letter_code
_entity_poly.pdbx_strand_id
1 'polypeptide(L)'
;MSRKHPIISITGSSGAGTTSVKKTFEQIFFREKVNAVYIEGDAFHRYDRAEMRTQMAKEAERGNKHFSHFSPETNLFEELERAFRDYGETGTATTRHYVHDAEESALHGAAPGTFTEWERLPENSDLLFYEGLHGAVVTDKVNVARYADLKIGVVPVINLEWIQKLHRDRSARGYSTEAVTDTILRRMPDYIHYICPQFTETDINFQRVPTVDTSNPFIARWIPTPDESMVVIRFKNPRGIDFPYLLSMLPHSWMSRANSIVCPGAKLDLAMQLILTPLIMQLIERKRNLK
;
A
#
# COMPACT_ATOMS: atom_id res chain seq x y z
N MET A 1 -10.45 17.42 -2.91
CA MET A 1 -10.02 17.12 -1.54
C MET A 1 -11.12 17.52 -0.59
N SER A 2 -11.70 16.53 0.10
CA SER A 2 -12.84 16.74 0.99
C SER A 2 -12.33 17.24 2.33
N ARG A 3 -12.70 18.47 2.68
CA ARG A 3 -12.31 19.00 3.99
C ARG A 3 -13.11 18.37 5.14
N LYS A 4 -14.25 17.72 4.87
CA LYS A 4 -15.17 17.15 5.87
C LYS A 4 -14.97 15.64 6.10
N HIS A 5 -14.57 14.92 5.06
CA HIS A 5 -14.37 13.46 5.08
C HIS A 5 -12.98 13.14 4.52
N PRO A 6 -11.92 13.34 5.32
CA PRO A 6 -10.57 13.15 4.86
C PRO A 6 -10.27 11.68 4.54
N ILE A 7 -9.48 11.47 3.49
CA ILE A 7 -9.04 10.15 3.04
C ILE A 7 -7.52 10.07 3.13
N ILE A 8 -7.04 9.07 3.87
CA ILE A 8 -5.62 8.67 3.91
C ILE A 8 -5.47 7.44 3.02
N SER A 9 -4.55 7.51 2.07
CA SER A 9 -4.31 6.43 1.11
C SER A 9 -2.87 5.96 1.15
N ILE A 10 -2.68 4.70 1.51
CA ILE A 10 -1.40 4.02 1.43
C ILE A 10 -1.39 3.21 0.13
N THR A 11 -0.43 3.54 -0.72
CA THR A 11 -0.11 2.73 -1.90
C THR A 11 1.27 2.11 -1.73
N GLY A 12 1.42 0.87 -2.17
CA GLY A 12 2.70 0.19 -2.08
C GLY A 12 2.87 -0.84 -3.16
N SER A 13 3.94 -1.62 -3.00
CA SER A 13 4.17 -2.80 -3.81
C SER A 13 4.15 -4.06 -2.95
N SER A 14 4.08 -5.22 -3.60
CA SER A 14 3.78 -6.47 -2.91
C SER A 14 4.91 -6.86 -1.96
N GLY A 15 4.63 -6.90 -0.66
CA GLY A 15 5.64 -7.24 0.36
C GLY A 15 6.28 -6.03 1.05
N ALA A 16 5.83 -4.81 0.76
CA ALA A 16 6.39 -3.58 1.35
C ALA A 16 6.31 -3.45 2.88
N GLY A 17 5.72 -4.43 3.58
CA GLY A 17 5.46 -4.36 5.01
C GLY A 17 4.16 -3.63 5.33
N THR A 18 3.18 -3.70 4.42
CA THR A 18 1.82 -3.15 4.58
C THR A 18 1.21 -3.50 5.94
N THR A 19 1.28 -4.77 6.36
CA THR A 19 0.83 -5.19 7.71
C THR A 19 1.51 -4.43 8.85
N SER A 20 2.79 -4.09 8.72
CA SER A 20 3.50 -3.27 9.72
C SER A 20 3.04 -1.82 9.68
N VAL A 21 2.80 -1.28 8.50
CA VAL A 21 2.28 0.09 8.29
C VAL A 21 0.88 0.24 8.86
N LYS A 22 -0.04 -0.69 8.56
CA LYS A 22 -1.41 -0.73 9.10
C LYS A 22 -1.39 -0.68 10.63
N LYS A 23 -0.54 -1.49 11.27
CA LYS A 23 -0.35 -1.48 12.73
C LYS A 23 0.09 -0.13 13.28
N THR A 24 1.03 0.55 12.62
CA THR A 24 1.45 1.89 13.05
C THR A 24 0.29 2.89 12.96
N PHE A 25 -0.52 2.84 11.90
CA PHE A 25 -1.71 3.68 11.78
C PHE A 25 -2.76 3.37 12.84
N GLU A 26 -3.06 2.08 13.08
CA GLU A 26 -3.97 1.65 14.14
C GLU A 26 -3.52 2.18 15.51
N GLN A 27 -2.22 2.14 15.82
CA GLN A 27 -1.67 2.70 17.05
C GLN A 27 -1.86 4.22 17.13
N ILE A 28 -1.62 4.95 16.04
CA ILE A 28 -1.84 6.40 15.99
C ILE A 28 -3.33 6.71 16.19
N PHE A 29 -4.22 6.04 15.45
CA PHE A 29 -5.66 6.27 15.55
C PHE A 29 -6.19 5.93 16.94
N PHE A 30 -5.71 4.85 17.55
CA PHE A 30 -6.05 4.51 18.92
C PHE A 30 -5.59 5.60 19.91
N ARG A 31 -4.31 6.03 19.83
CA ARG A 31 -3.74 7.05 20.72
C ARG A 31 -4.44 8.40 20.60
N GLU A 32 -4.70 8.82 19.37
CA GLU A 32 -5.29 10.13 19.05
C GLU A 32 -6.83 10.11 19.04
N LYS A 33 -7.44 8.95 19.35
CA LYS A 33 -8.90 8.72 19.39
C LYS A 33 -9.58 9.11 18.07
N VAL A 34 -9.01 8.65 16.96
CA VAL A 34 -9.54 8.84 15.61
C VAL A 34 -10.34 7.61 15.21
N ASN A 35 -11.63 7.79 14.91
CA ASN A 35 -12.49 6.71 14.42
C ASN A 35 -12.29 6.49 12.91
N ALA A 36 -11.35 5.64 12.52
CA ALA A 36 -11.08 5.32 11.12
C ALA A 36 -11.93 4.16 10.61
N VAL A 37 -12.41 4.26 9.37
CA VAL A 37 -12.92 3.12 8.59
C VAL A 37 -11.88 2.67 7.58
N TYR A 38 -11.86 1.38 7.26
CA TYR A 38 -10.79 0.75 6.50
C TYR A 38 -11.29 0.21 5.17
N ILE A 39 -10.49 0.40 4.12
CA ILE A 39 -10.62 -0.31 2.85
C ILE A 39 -9.29 -1.01 2.54
N GLU A 40 -9.37 -2.30 2.28
CA GLU A 40 -8.26 -3.10 1.80
C GLU A 40 -8.30 -3.18 0.28
N GLY A 41 -7.18 -2.92 -0.39
CA GLY A 41 -7.11 -2.84 -1.85
C GLY A 41 -7.50 -4.13 -2.54
N ASP A 42 -7.25 -5.27 -1.91
CA ASP A 42 -7.58 -6.59 -2.45
C ASP A 42 -9.09 -6.82 -2.57
N ALA A 43 -9.92 -6.04 -1.83
CA ALA A 43 -11.36 -6.00 -2.00
C ALA A 43 -11.79 -5.57 -3.41
N PHE A 44 -10.95 -4.81 -4.11
CA PHE A 44 -11.21 -4.28 -5.45
C PHE A 44 -10.55 -5.11 -6.55
N HIS A 45 -10.02 -6.30 -6.25
CA HIS A 45 -9.69 -7.26 -7.30
C HIS A 45 -10.96 -7.63 -8.09
N ARG A 46 -10.83 -7.75 -9.41
CA ARG A 46 -11.94 -8.15 -10.29
C ARG A 46 -12.26 -9.63 -10.18
N TYR A 47 -11.23 -10.44 -9.94
CA TYR A 47 -11.31 -11.90 -9.98
C TYR A 47 -10.90 -12.51 -8.66
N ASP A 48 -11.63 -13.56 -8.27
CA ASP A 48 -11.22 -14.38 -7.14
C ASP A 48 -9.99 -15.23 -7.48
N ARG A 49 -9.52 -16.07 -6.54
CA ARG A 49 -8.31 -16.87 -6.75
C ARG A 49 -8.42 -17.86 -7.92
N ALA A 50 -9.59 -18.48 -8.12
CA ALA A 50 -9.81 -19.49 -9.15
C ALA A 50 -10.06 -18.83 -10.53
N GLU A 51 -10.85 -17.78 -10.54
CA GLU A 51 -11.11 -16.95 -11.71
C GLU A 51 -9.81 -16.33 -12.24
N MET A 52 -9.00 -15.75 -11.36
CA MET A 52 -7.72 -15.12 -11.76
C MET A 52 -6.80 -16.14 -12.42
N ARG A 53 -6.68 -17.35 -11.87
CA ARG A 53 -5.89 -18.43 -12.50
C ARG A 53 -6.42 -18.79 -13.89
N THR A 54 -7.75 -18.85 -14.03
CA THR A 54 -8.40 -19.18 -15.31
C THR A 54 -8.17 -18.08 -16.35
N GLN A 55 -8.30 -16.80 -15.97
CA GLN A 55 -8.06 -15.68 -16.87
C GLN A 55 -6.58 -15.59 -17.26
N MET A 56 -5.66 -15.78 -16.32
CA MET A 56 -4.23 -15.83 -16.60
C MET A 56 -3.87 -16.91 -17.62
N ALA A 57 -4.47 -18.10 -17.53
CA ALA A 57 -4.25 -19.17 -18.49
C ALA A 57 -4.77 -18.80 -19.90
N LYS A 58 -6.00 -18.26 -19.99
CA LYS A 58 -6.61 -17.81 -21.25
C LYS A 58 -5.81 -16.70 -21.92
N GLU A 59 -5.35 -15.72 -21.15
CA GLU A 59 -4.55 -14.61 -21.67
C GLU A 59 -3.17 -15.11 -22.14
N ALA A 60 -2.55 -16.06 -21.43
CA ALA A 60 -1.31 -16.68 -21.87
C ALA A 60 -1.47 -17.44 -23.21
N GLU A 61 -2.58 -18.16 -23.41
CA GLU A 61 -2.90 -18.83 -24.69
C GLU A 61 -3.07 -17.84 -25.84
N ARG A 62 -3.57 -16.63 -25.55
CA ARG A 62 -3.70 -15.52 -26.51
C ARG A 62 -2.39 -14.76 -26.74
N GLY A 63 -1.30 -15.17 -26.07
CA GLY A 63 0.01 -14.53 -26.16
C GLY A 63 0.21 -13.35 -25.20
N ASN A 64 -0.79 -12.98 -24.40
CA ASN A 64 -0.64 -11.97 -23.35
C ASN A 64 0.06 -12.60 -22.13
N LYS A 65 1.37 -12.38 -22.05
CA LYS A 65 2.22 -12.87 -20.96
C LYS A 65 2.36 -11.87 -19.81
N HIS A 66 1.56 -10.81 -19.77
CA HIS A 66 1.69 -9.74 -18.78
C HIS A 66 0.50 -9.60 -17.83
N PHE A 67 -0.58 -10.33 -18.07
CA PHE A 67 -1.78 -10.31 -17.23
C PHE A 67 -1.47 -10.61 -15.75
N SER A 68 -1.67 -9.60 -14.88
CA SER A 68 -1.29 -9.67 -13.48
C SER A 68 -2.17 -8.81 -12.59
N HIS A 69 -2.13 -9.03 -11.27
CA HIS A 69 -2.86 -8.24 -10.27
C HIS A 69 -2.54 -6.74 -10.26
N PHE A 70 -1.54 -6.29 -11.02
CA PHE A 70 -1.21 -4.87 -11.14
C PHE A 70 -2.04 -4.16 -12.21
N SER A 71 -2.61 -4.92 -13.16
CA SER A 71 -3.32 -4.40 -14.33
C SER A 71 -4.69 -3.78 -13.99
N PRO A 72 -5.16 -2.77 -14.75
CA PRO A 72 -6.53 -2.28 -14.69
C PRO A 72 -7.57 -3.37 -14.96
N GLU A 73 -7.25 -4.33 -15.83
CA GLU A 73 -8.16 -5.40 -16.22
C GLU A 73 -8.46 -6.34 -15.04
N THR A 74 -7.51 -6.53 -14.12
CA THR A 74 -7.70 -7.40 -12.95
C THR A 74 -8.23 -6.67 -11.73
N ASN A 75 -8.52 -5.37 -11.84
CA ASN A 75 -8.96 -4.53 -10.73
C ASN A 75 -10.20 -3.71 -11.10
N LEU A 76 -10.94 -3.32 -10.07
CA LEU A 76 -12.16 -2.51 -10.13
C LEU A 76 -11.80 -1.05 -9.85
N PHE A 77 -10.99 -0.43 -10.72
CA PHE A 77 -10.47 0.93 -10.49
C PHE A 77 -11.57 2.01 -10.51
N GLU A 78 -12.59 1.87 -11.35
CA GLU A 78 -13.70 2.83 -11.40
C GLU A 78 -14.56 2.75 -10.12
N GLU A 79 -14.72 1.54 -9.57
CA GLU A 79 -15.39 1.29 -8.31
C GLU A 79 -14.57 1.80 -7.12
N LEU A 80 -13.24 1.64 -7.16
CA LEU A 80 -12.34 2.20 -6.15
C LEU A 80 -12.39 3.73 -6.15
N GLU A 81 -12.33 4.36 -7.32
CA GLU A 81 -12.47 5.82 -7.46
C GLU A 81 -13.83 6.29 -6.95
N ARG A 82 -14.90 5.57 -7.29
CA ARG A 82 -16.25 5.85 -6.78
C ARG A 82 -16.29 5.75 -5.26
N ALA A 83 -15.72 4.72 -4.65
CA ALA A 83 -15.67 4.59 -3.20
C ALA A 83 -14.96 5.78 -2.53
N PHE A 84 -13.83 6.24 -3.10
CA PHE A 84 -13.11 7.41 -2.61
C PHE A 84 -13.92 8.70 -2.79
N ARG A 85 -14.55 8.89 -3.96
CA ARG A 85 -15.41 10.04 -4.23
C ARG A 85 -16.58 10.08 -3.25
N ASP A 86 -17.32 8.99 -3.16
CA ASP A 86 -18.54 8.88 -2.35
C ASP A 86 -18.19 9.12 -0.87
N TYR A 87 -17.10 8.53 -0.36
CA TYR A 87 -16.65 8.81 1.01
C TYR A 87 -16.29 10.30 1.18
N GLY A 88 -15.55 10.88 0.25
CA GLY A 88 -15.20 12.30 0.29
C GLY A 88 -16.43 13.22 0.32
N GLU A 89 -17.49 12.89 -0.41
CA GLU A 89 -18.69 13.72 -0.53
C GLU A 89 -19.67 13.52 0.63
N THR A 90 -19.90 12.28 1.06
CA THR A 90 -20.99 11.92 1.98
C THR A 90 -20.51 11.26 3.27
N GLY A 91 -19.26 10.84 3.36
CA GLY A 91 -18.73 10.04 4.47
C GLY A 91 -19.15 8.57 4.43
N THR A 92 -19.68 8.10 3.30
CA THR A 92 -20.09 6.70 3.12
C THR A 92 -19.48 6.12 1.85
N ALA A 93 -19.10 4.84 1.88
CA ALA A 93 -18.72 4.09 0.69
C ALA A 93 -19.08 2.61 0.91
N THR A 94 -18.82 1.78 -0.10
CA THR A 94 -18.96 0.32 0.00
C THR A 94 -17.60 -0.36 -0.11
N THR A 95 -17.44 -1.46 0.62
CA THR A 95 -16.27 -2.34 0.55
C THR A 95 -16.72 -3.80 0.61
N ARG A 96 -15.78 -4.71 0.41
CA ARG A 96 -15.91 -6.14 0.71
C ARG A 96 -14.58 -6.64 1.26
N HIS A 97 -14.51 -7.91 1.63
CA HIS A 97 -13.28 -8.55 2.07
C HIS A 97 -12.85 -9.62 1.07
N TYR A 98 -11.55 -9.67 0.76
CA TYR A 98 -10.95 -10.81 0.06
C TYR A 98 -10.33 -11.73 1.09
N VAL A 99 -10.87 -12.94 1.25
CA VAL A 99 -10.43 -13.86 2.30
C VAL A 99 -9.13 -14.53 1.90
N HIS A 100 -8.05 -14.29 2.62
CA HIS A 100 -6.72 -14.81 2.30
C HIS A 100 -6.52 -16.25 2.76
N ASP A 101 -6.93 -16.56 3.98
CA ASP A 101 -6.61 -17.81 4.68
C ASP A 101 -7.74 -18.29 5.60
N ALA A 102 -7.46 -19.33 6.39
CA ALA A 102 -8.43 -19.97 7.26
C ALA A 102 -8.83 -19.10 8.46
N GLU A 103 -7.96 -18.21 8.93
CA GLU A 103 -8.25 -17.31 10.06
C GLU A 103 -9.26 -16.25 9.62
N GLU A 104 -9.02 -15.61 8.48
CA GLU A 104 -9.99 -14.68 7.89
C GLU A 104 -11.28 -15.38 7.46
N SER A 105 -11.19 -16.64 7.02
CA SER A 105 -12.38 -17.45 6.70
C SER A 105 -13.28 -17.65 7.91
N ALA A 106 -12.70 -17.87 9.09
CA ALA A 106 -13.46 -17.96 10.34
C ALA A 106 -14.08 -16.63 10.76
N LEU A 107 -13.43 -15.50 10.46
CA LEU A 107 -13.93 -14.15 10.77
C LEU A 107 -15.07 -13.71 9.84
N HIS A 108 -14.93 -13.98 8.53
CA HIS A 108 -15.83 -13.45 7.50
C HIS A 108 -16.84 -14.46 6.97
N GLY A 109 -16.71 -15.74 7.31
CA GLY A 109 -17.63 -16.80 6.88
C GLY A 109 -17.58 -17.14 5.38
N ALA A 110 -16.53 -16.71 4.67
CA ALA A 110 -16.31 -16.99 3.26
C ALA A 110 -15.04 -17.86 3.06
N ALA A 111 -14.96 -18.56 1.93
CA ALA A 111 -13.87 -19.51 1.69
C ALA A 111 -12.54 -18.80 1.36
N PRO A 112 -11.38 -19.38 1.71
CA PRO A 112 -10.10 -18.79 1.35
C PRO A 112 -9.93 -18.65 -0.17
N GLY A 113 -9.67 -17.42 -0.62
CA GLY A 113 -9.50 -17.04 -2.01
C GLY A 113 -10.76 -16.50 -2.67
N THR A 114 -11.86 -16.30 -1.94
CA THR A 114 -13.11 -15.70 -2.43
C THR A 114 -13.37 -14.33 -1.82
N PHE A 115 -14.35 -13.61 -2.36
CA PHE A 115 -14.82 -12.35 -1.80
C PHE A 115 -16.03 -12.56 -0.90
N THR A 116 -16.21 -11.68 0.08
CA THR A 116 -17.51 -11.47 0.73
C THR A 116 -18.42 -10.62 -0.16
N GLU A 117 -19.69 -10.52 0.24
CA GLU A 117 -20.61 -9.54 -0.33
C GLU A 117 -20.15 -8.11 -0.06
N TRP A 118 -20.59 -7.18 -0.91
CA TRP A 118 -20.38 -5.76 -0.70
C TRP A 118 -21.22 -5.26 0.48
N GLU A 119 -20.60 -4.51 1.37
CA GLU A 119 -21.22 -3.88 2.52
C GLU A 119 -20.92 -2.38 2.57
N ARG A 120 -21.78 -1.64 3.28
CA ARG A 120 -21.56 -0.20 3.52
C ARG A 120 -20.57 -0.02 4.66
N LEU A 121 -19.67 0.95 4.51
CA LEU A 121 -18.78 1.35 5.60
C LEU A 121 -19.57 1.87 6.80
N PRO A 122 -19.06 1.68 8.03
CA PRO A 122 -19.63 2.27 9.23
C PRO A 122 -19.82 3.79 9.12
N GLU A 123 -20.97 4.28 9.60
CA GLU A 123 -21.28 5.71 9.64
C GLU A 123 -20.47 6.43 10.75
N ASN A 124 -20.44 7.77 10.69
CA ASN A 124 -19.82 8.63 11.71
C ASN A 124 -18.32 8.41 11.92
N SER A 125 -17.60 8.02 10.87
CA SER A 125 -16.14 7.94 10.88
C SER A 125 -15.49 9.32 10.79
N ASP A 126 -14.31 9.43 11.39
CA ASP A 126 -13.45 10.60 11.32
C ASP A 126 -12.70 10.67 9.99
N LEU A 127 -12.24 9.53 9.47
CA LEU A 127 -11.55 9.41 8.19
C LEU A 127 -11.71 8.02 7.57
N LEU A 128 -11.42 7.93 6.28
CA LEU A 128 -11.21 6.67 5.55
C LEU A 128 -9.72 6.40 5.44
N PHE A 129 -9.32 5.19 5.77
CA PHE A 129 -7.97 4.67 5.58
C PHE A 129 -7.99 3.58 4.52
N TYR A 130 -7.28 3.81 3.41
CA TYR A 130 -7.06 2.83 2.37
C TYR A 130 -5.65 2.26 2.46
N GLU A 131 -5.52 0.95 2.28
CA GLU A 131 -4.23 0.28 2.07
C GLU A 131 -4.30 -0.70 0.91
N GLY A 132 -3.40 -0.56 -0.05
CA GLY A 132 -3.33 -1.49 -1.18
C GLY A 132 -2.27 -1.14 -2.21
N LEU A 133 -2.37 -1.75 -3.39
CA LEU A 133 -1.43 -1.52 -4.49
C LEU A 133 -1.80 -0.32 -5.37
N HIS A 134 -3.02 0.22 -5.26
CA HIS A 134 -3.58 1.16 -6.23
C HIS A 134 -4.17 2.44 -5.60
N GLY A 135 -3.70 2.77 -4.39
CA GLY A 135 -4.24 3.90 -3.61
C GLY A 135 -3.99 5.29 -4.21
N ALA A 136 -3.09 5.40 -5.18
CA ALA A 136 -2.83 6.64 -5.91
C ALA A 136 -2.76 6.39 -7.42
N VAL A 137 -3.53 5.41 -7.92
CA VAL A 137 -3.56 5.09 -9.35
C VAL A 137 -4.17 6.23 -10.16
N VAL A 138 -3.52 6.55 -11.28
CA VAL A 138 -3.99 7.50 -12.28
C VAL A 138 -3.82 6.83 -13.64
N THR A 139 -4.91 6.84 -14.41
CA THR A 139 -5.02 6.33 -15.77
C THR A 139 -5.79 7.35 -16.61
N ASP A 140 -5.98 7.08 -17.90
CA ASP A 140 -6.78 7.95 -18.77
C ASP A 140 -8.27 7.99 -18.38
N LYS A 141 -8.76 6.97 -17.66
CA LYS A 141 -10.18 6.85 -17.27
C LYS A 141 -10.45 7.18 -15.80
N VAL A 142 -9.47 6.92 -14.93
CA VAL A 142 -9.61 6.94 -13.48
C VAL A 142 -8.47 7.71 -12.86
N ASN A 143 -8.77 8.56 -11.88
CA ASN A 143 -7.81 9.23 -11.03
C ASN A 143 -8.23 9.09 -9.56
N VAL A 144 -7.76 8.01 -8.90
CA VAL A 144 -8.01 7.80 -7.47
C VAL A 144 -7.26 8.82 -6.63
N ALA A 145 -6.03 9.18 -7.04
CA ALA A 145 -5.14 10.06 -6.30
C ALA A 145 -5.76 11.42 -5.95
N ARG A 146 -6.63 11.98 -6.81
CA ARG A 146 -7.24 13.31 -6.59
C ARG A 146 -8.18 13.38 -5.38
N TYR A 147 -8.67 12.23 -4.90
CA TYR A 147 -9.64 12.15 -3.81
C TYR A 147 -8.96 12.00 -2.44
N ALA A 148 -7.72 11.49 -2.40
CA ALA A 148 -6.96 11.32 -1.16
C ALA A 148 -6.27 12.61 -0.69
N ASP A 149 -6.53 12.98 0.57
CA ASP A 149 -5.98 14.18 1.22
C ASP A 149 -4.55 13.97 1.73
N LEU A 150 -4.18 12.73 2.04
CA LEU A 150 -2.81 12.32 2.35
C LEU A 150 -2.50 11.00 1.66
N LYS A 151 -1.53 11.02 0.74
CA LYS A 151 -1.09 9.87 -0.05
C LYS A 151 0.31 9.47 0.37
N ILE A 152 0.48 8.22 0.76
CA ILE A 152 1.76 7.71 1.26
C ILE A 152 2.17 6.51 0.44
N GLY A 153 3.38 6.56 -0.11
CA GLY A 153 4.00 5.45 -0.79
C GLY A 153 4.85 4.65 0.18
N VAL A 154 4.61 3.35 0.33
CA VAL A 154 5.50 2.45 1.06
C VAL A 154 6.02 1.41 0.11
N VAL A 155 7.33 1.45 -0.17
CA VAL A 155 7.91 0.69 -1.28
C VAL A 155 9.31 0.15 -0.95
N PRO A 156 9.56 -1.15 -1.08
CA PRO A 156 10.92 -1.68 -1.10
C PRO A 156 11.61 -1.32 -2.42
N VAL A 157 12.93 -1.31 -2.45
CA VAL A 157 13.64 -1.38 -3.75
C VAL A 157 13.23 -2.65 -4.50
N ILE A 158 13.22 -2.60 -5.82
CA ILE A 158 12.77 -3.69 -6.71
C ILE A 158 13.40 -5.04 -6.32
N ASN A 159 14.70 -5.06 -6.03
CA ASN A 159 15.40 -6.28 -5.60
C ASN A 159 14.76 -6.90 -4.33
N LEU A 160 14.46 -6.08 -3.32
CA LEU A 160 13.82 -6.56 -2.10
C LEU A 160 12.38 -7.02 -2.36
N GLU A 161 11.63 -6.34 -3.22
CA GLU A 161 10.29 -6.77 -3.62
C GLU A 161 10.31 -8.18 -4.20
N TRP A 162 11.26 -8.48 -5.09
CA TRP A 162 11.41 -9.81 -5.67
C TRP A 162 11.80 -10.86 -4.66
N ILE A 163 12.75 -10.57 -3.76
CA ILE A 163 13.11 -11.48 -2.67
C ILE A 163 11.86 -11.80 -1.85
N GLN A 164 11.08 -10.80 -1.45
CA GLN A 164 9.85 -11.00 -0.68
C GLN A 164 8.79 -11.80 -1.43
N LYS A 165 8.66 -11.60 -2.75
CA LYS A 165 7.73 -12.36 -3.59
C LYS A 165 8.17 -13.82 -3.72
N LEU A 166 9.45 -14.06 -4.04
CA LEU A 166 10.06 -15.39 -4.14
C LEU A 166 9.86 -16.20 -2.85
N HIS A 167 10.11 -15.56 -1.69
CA HIS A 167 9.93 -16.22 -0.40
C HIS A 167 8.48 -16.61 -0.12
N ARG A 168 7.51 -15.71 -0.38
CA ARG A 168 6.08 -16.00 -0.21
C ARG A 168 5.59 -17.11 -1.13
N ASP A 169 6.07 -17.14 -2.37
CA ASP A 169 5.66 -18.16 -3.34
C ASP A 169 6.28 -19.53 -3.02
N ARG A 170 7.54 -19.57 -2.54
CA ARG A 170 8.19 -20.82 -2.11
C ARG A 170 7.55 -21.41 -0.86
N SER A 171 7.26 -20.59 0.17
CA SER A 171 6.68 -21.07 1.42
C SER A 171 5.27 -21.60 1.25
N ALA A 172 4.49 -21.04 0.31
CA ALA A 172 3.10 -21.44 0.09
C ALA A 172 2.93 -22.59 -0.90
N ARG A 173 3.83 -22.79 -1.88
CA ARG A 173 3.50 -23.58 -3.09
C ARG A 173 4.63 -24.37 -3.77
N GLY A 174 5.84 -24.46 -3.20
CA GLY A 174 6.86 -25.39 -3.71
C GLY A 174 7.28 -25.20 -5.18
N TYR A 175 7.21 -23.97 -5.71
CA TYR A 175 7.53 -23.66 -7.11
C TYR A 175 9.02 -23.86 -7.46
N SER A 176 9.29 -24.21 -8.73
CA SER A 176 10.64 -24.17 -9.32
C SER A 176 11.10 -22.72 -9.56
N THR A 177 12.41 -22.50 -9.61
CA THR A 177 13.01 -21.18 -9.87
C THR A 177 12.55 -20.55 -11.20
N GLU A 178 12.32 -21.37 -12.22
CA GLU A 178 11.83 -20.95 -13.53
C GLU A 178 10.41 -20.36 -13.45
N ALA A 179 9.51 -21.04 -12.74
CA ALA A 179 8.14 -20.57 -12.55
C ALA A 179 8.06 -19.22 -11.81
N VAL A 180 9.03 -18.94 -10.93
CA VAL A 180 9.09 -17.64 -10.25
C VAL A 180 9.68 -16.55 -11.15
N THR A 181 10.66 -16.89 -11.99
CA THR A 181 11.23 -15.95 -12.98
C THR A 181 10.17 -15.47 -13.95
N ASP A 182 9.38 -16.39 -14.50
CA ASP A 182 8.25 -16.05 -15.39
C ASP A 182 7.20 -15.20 -14.68
N THR A 183 6.96 -15.44 -13.40
CA THR A 183 6.01 -14.66 -12.61
C THR A 183 6.49 -13.21 -12.42
N ILE A 184 7.79 -12.99 -12.23
CA ILE A 184 8.35 -11.62 -12.12
C ILE A 184 8.26 -10.92 -13.48
N LEU A 185 8.75 -11.55 -14.55
CA LEU A 185 8.73 -10.99 -15.91
C LEU A 185 7.31 -10.64 -16.38
N ARG A 186 6.33 -11.49 -16.06
CA ARG A 186 4.91 -11.20 -16.33
C ARG A 186 4.44 -9.90 -15.69
N ARG A 187 4.87 -9.61 -14.47
CA ARG A 187 4.40 -8.44 -13.72
C ARG A 187 5.11 -7.14 -14.09
N MET A 188 6.31 -7.21 -14.67
CA MET A 188 7.16 -6.04 -14.90
C MET A 188 6.49 -4.96 -15.76
N PRO A 189 5.79 -5.28 -16.87
CA PRO A 189 5.12 -4.25 -17.64
C PRO A 189 4.08 -3.51 -16.81
N ASP A 190 3.15 -4.21 -16.17
CA ASP A 190 2.13 -3.55 -15.35
C ASP A 190 2.73 -2.81 -14.14
N TYR A 191 3.82 -3.33 -13.57
CA TYR A 191 4.53 -2.65 -12.49
C TYR A 191 5.03 -1.27 -12.93
N ILE A 192 5.65 -1.20 -14.11
CA ILE A 192 6.16 0.05 -14.67
C ILE A 192 5.01 1.01 -15.03
N HIS A 193 3.91 0.49 -15.58
CA HIS A 193 2.81 1.31 -16.08
C HIS A 193 1.79 1.73 -15.00
N TYR A 194 1.58 0.92 -13.96
CA TYR A 194 0.50 1.13 -13.00
C TYR A 194 0.94 1.18 -11.54
N ILE A 195 2.14 0.69 -11.17
CA ILE A 195 2.65 0.77 -9.79
C ILE A 195 3.62 1.95 -9.64
N CYS A 196 4.71 1.98 -10.41
CA CYS A 196 5.74 3.02 -10.33
C CYS A 196 5.19 4.46 -10.40
N PRO A 197 4.26 4.82 -11.32
CA PRO A 197 3.80 6.21 -11.46
C PRO A 197 3.11 6.74 -10.21
N GLN A 198 2.46 5.86 -9.43
CA GLN A 198 1.77 6.24 -8.20
C GLN A 198 2.69 6.91 -7.17
N PHE A 199 3.97 6.53 -7.12
CA PHE A 199 4.96 7.13 -6.21
C PHE A 199 5.35 8.57 -6.57
N THR A 200 4.87 9.08 -7.72
CA THR A 200 4.95 10.49 -8.10
C THR A 200 3.76 11.28 -7.55
N GLU A 201 2.61 10.61 -7.39
CA GLU A 201 1.39 11.20 -6.86
C GLU A 201 1.41 11.33 -5.34
N THR A 202 2.10 10.43 -4.65
CA THR A 202 2.24 10.41 -3.19
C THR A 202 2.90 11.66 -2.61
N ASP A 203 2.41 12.07 -1.45
CA ASP A 203 2.90 13.22 -0.69
C ASP A 203 4.19 12.86 0.07
N ILE A 204 4.29 11.62 0.57
CA ILE A 204 5.45 11.09 1.28
C ILE A 204 5.75 9.68 0.78
N ASN A 205 7.01 9.38 0.47
CA ASN A 205 7.47 8.03 0.15
C ASN A 205 8.40 7.51 1.25
N PHE A 206 8.10 6.33 1.77
CA PHE A 206 8.94 5.52 2.63
C PHE A 206 9.52 4.39 1.78
N GLN A 207 10.76 4.56 1.32
CA GLN A 207 11.45 3.59 0.50
C GLN A 207 12.40 2.73 1.34
N ARG A 208 12.15 1.42 1.42
CA ARG A 208 13.02 0.48 2.15
C ARG A 208 14.16 -0.01 1.26
N VAL A 209 15.38 0.18 1.72
CA VAL A 209 16.63 -0.12 1.00
C VAL A 209 17.49 -1.07 1.83
N PRO A 210 17.62 -2.35 1.46
CA PRO A 210 18.59 -3.25 2.07
C PRO A 210 20.01 -2.72 1.94
N THR A 211 20.80 -2.91 2.99
CA THR A 211 22.24 -2.62 3.03
C THR A 211 23.10 -3.89 2.97
N VAL A 212 22.45 -5.02 2.66
CA VAL A 212 23.06 -6.32 2.37
C VAL A 212 23.03 -6.61 0.88
N ASP A 213 23.77 -7.63 0.45
CA ASP A 213 23.81 -8.02 -0.96
C ASP A 213 22.45 -8.56 -1.43
N THR A 214 21.84 -7.80 -2.34
CA THR A 214 20.59 -8.16 -3.02
C THR A 214 20.76 -8.19 -4.54
N SER A 215 22.00 -8.27 -5.02
CA SER A 215 22.36 -8.22 -6.45
C SER A 215 21.69 -9.32 -7.28
N ASN A 216 21.54 -10.51 -6.69
CA ASN A 216 20.78 -11.62 -7.27
C ASN A 216 19.61 -12.03 -6.34
N PRO A 217 18.39 -11.50 -6.55
CA PRO A 217 17.25 -11.79 -5.68
C PRO A 217 16.78 -13.26 -5.75
N PHE A 218 17.09 -13.98 -6.83
CA PHE A 218 16.60 -15.35 -7.08
C PHE A 218 17.26 -16.42 -6.21
N ILE A 219 18.45 -16.12 -5.67
CA ILE A 219 19.19 -17.03 -4.79
C ILE A 219 19.17 -16.58 -3.32
N ALA A 220 18.40 -15.53 -3.01
CA ALA A 220 18.29 -15.04 -1.64
C ALA A 220 17.74 -16.14 -0.72
N ARG A 221 18.42 -16.33 0.42
CA ARG A 221 18.10 -17.38 1.40
C ARG A 221 17.06 -16.93 2.43
N TRP A 222 17.00 -15.62 2.68
CA TRP A 222 16.01 -14.99 3.55
C TRP A 222 15.75 -13.57 3.06
N ILE A 223 14.64 -13.02 3.52
CA ILE A 223 14.30 -11.61 3.31
C ILE A 223 15.17 -10.77 4.23
N PRO A 224 15.90 -9.75 3.73
CA PRO A 224 16.61 -8.79 4.59
C PRO A 224 15.71 -8.28 5.70
N THR A 225 16.23 -8.26 6.92
CA THR A 225 15.54 -7.78 8.13
C THR A 225 15.49 -6.24 8.17
N PRO A 226 14.68 -5.63 9.06
CA PRO A 226 14.70 -4.18 9.25
C PRO A 226 16.07 -3.63 9.66
N ASP A 227 16.84 -4.37 10.48
CA ASP A 227 18.20 -3.98 10.89
C ASP A 227 19.22 -4.05 9.74
N GLU A 228 19.00 -4.94 8.77
CA GLU A 228 19.79 -5.04 7.54
C GLU A 228 19.35 -4.01 6.48
N SER A 229 18.47 -3.06 6.83
CA SER A 229 17.88 -2.10 5.90
C SER A 229 17.94 -0.66 6.41
N MET A 230 17.90 0.28 5.49
CA MET A 230 17.60 1.68 5.74
C MET A 230 16.24 2.03 5.13
N VAL A 231 15.65 3.15 5.57
CA VAL A 231 14.45 3.72 4.95
C VAL A 231 14.76 5.15 4.53
N VAL A 232 14.53 5.44 3.25
CA VAL A 232 14.55 6.80 2.70
C VAL A 232 13.14 7.36 2.77
N ILE A 233 12.97 8.46 3.51
CA ILE A 233 11.69 9.14 3.66
C ILE A 233 11.75 10.46 2.89
N ARG A 234 11.04 10.51 1.75
CA ARG A 234 11.04 11.67 0.84
C ARG A 234 9.70 12.39 0.91
N PHE A 235 9.74 13.69 1.16
CA PHE A 235 8.59 14.57 1.14
C PHE A 235 8.45 15.26 -0.22
N LYS A 236 7.26 15.20 -0.84
CA LYS A 236 6.96 15.90 -2.10
C LYS A 236 7.09 17.41 -1.94
N ASN A 237 6.64 17.94 -0.79
CA ASN A 237 6.87 19.32 -0.38
C ASN A 237 7.44 19.33 1.05
N PRO A 238 8.71 19.72 1.26
CA PRO A 238 9.34 19.71 2.58
C PRO A 238 8.96 20.89 3.48
N ARG A 239 8.13 21.84 3.01
CA ARG A 239 7.73 23.00 3.81
C ARG A 239 6.94 22.56 5.05
N GLY A 240 7.33 23.10 6.22
CA GLY A 240 6.72 22.77 7.50
C GLY A 240 7.24 21.48 8.14
N ILE A 241 8.16 20.76 7.49
CA ILE A 241 8.82 19.61 8.07
C ILE A 241 10.06 20.06 8.86
N ASP A 242 10.09 19.74 10.14
CA ASP A 242 11.23 20.02 11.03
C ASP A 242 12.24 18.87 10.96
N PHE A 243 13.16 18.93 9.99
CA PHE A 243 14.21 17.93 9.87
C PHE A 243 15.18 17.90 11.06
N PRO A 244 15.62 19.04 11.64
CA PRO A 244 16.40 19.02 12.88
C PRO A 244 15.73 18.22 14.00
N TYR A 245 14.42 18.38 14.20
CA TYR A 245 13.66 17.58 15.15
C TYR A 245 13.72 16.09 14.80
N LEU A 246 13.41 15.72 13.55
CA LEU A 246 13.44 14.31 13.12
C LEU A 246 14.83 13.69 13.29
N LEU A 247 15.90 14.40 12.96
CA LEU A 247 17.28 13.93 13.14
C LEU A 247 17.63 13.69 14.61
N SER A 248 17.12 14.54 15.50
CA SER A 248 17.33 14.39 16.95
C SER A 248 16.56 13.20 17.54
N MET A 249 15.36 12.94 17.03
CA MET A 249 14.46 11.89 17.54
C MET A 249 14.72 10.52 16.91
N LEU A 250 15.38 10.47 15.76
CA LEU A 250 15.75 9.25 15.05
C LEU A 250 17.28 9.08 15.08
N PRO A 251 17.83 8.39 16.11
CA PRO A 251 19.26 8.14 16.19
C PRO A 251 19.78 7.47 14.92
N HIS A 252 20.97 7.89 14.49
CA HIS A 252 21.64 7.42 13.27
C HIS A 252 20.91 7.74 11.95
N SER A 253 19.97 8.70 11.97
CA SER A 253 19.42 9.26 10.75
C SER A 253 20.29 10.40 10.19
N TRP A 254 20.18 10.66 8.89
CA TRP A 254 20.86 11.77 8.22
C TRP A 254 20.04 12.28 7.03
N MET A 255 20.39 13.47 6.54
CA MET A 255 19.78 14.05 5.34
C MET A 255 20.54 13.59 4.09
N SER A 256 19.84 12.96 3.15
CA SER A 256 20.42 12.58 1.84
C SER A 256 20.18 13.64 0.76
N ARG A 257 19.09 14.42 0.88
CA ARG A 257 18.77 15.61 0.08
C ARG A 257 17.98 16.59 0.93
N ALA A 258 17.77 17.81 0.44
CA ALA A 258 17.04 18.87 1.15
C ALA A 258 15.58 18.51 1.52
N ASN A 259 14.99 17.50 0.87
CA ASN A 259 13.63 17.02 1.12
C ASN A 259 13.56 15.53 1.51
N SER A 260 14.68 14.92 1.88
CA SER A 260 14.71 13.51 2.27
C SER A 260 15.64 13.21 3.43
N ILE A 261 15.10 12.49 4.41
CA ILE A 261 15.82 11.91 5.54
C ILE A 261 15.98 10.41 5.33
N VAL A 262 17.11 9.86 5.74
CA VAL A 262 17.38 8.42 5.79
C VAL A 262 17.45 8.00 7.23
N CYS A 263 16.74 6.95 7.64
CA CYS A 263 16.77 6.41 8.99
C CYS A 263 16.95 4.88 8.99
N PRO A 264 17.49 4.28 10.07
CA PRO A 264 17.59 2.82 10.19
C PRO A 264 16.23 2.14 10.00
N GLY A 265 16.20 0.97 9.36
CA GLY A 265 14.95 0.28 9.03
C GLY A 265 14.16 -0.15 10.26
N ALA A 266 14.83 -0.54 11.34
CA ALA A 266 14.18 -0.82 12.63
C ALA A 266 13.54 0.40 13.30
N LYS A 267 13.82 1.62 12.81
CA LYS A 267 13.19 2.86 13.29
C LYS A 267 12.01 3.31 12.42
N LEU A 268 11.59 2.52 11.43
CA LEU A 268 10.48 2.86 10.53
C LEU A 268 9.21 3.22 11.30
N ASP A 269 8.81 2.39 12.26
CA ASP A 269 7.60 2.61 13.06
C ASP A 269 7.64 3.96 13.79
N LEU A 270 8.72 4.23 14.54
CA LEU A 270 8.89 5.51 15.23
C LEU A 270 8.92 6.70 14.26
N ALA A 271 9.61 6.56 13.12
CA ALA A 271 9.66 7.61 12.11
C ALA A 271 8.26 7.92 11.54
N MET A 272 7.47 6.88 11.25
CA MET A 272 6.09 7.02 10.81
C MET A 272 5.23 7.70 11.88
N GLN A 273 5.36 7.34 13.16
CA GLN A 273 4.63 8.03 14.23
C GLN A 273 4.99 9.51 14.33
N LEU A 274 6.28 9.85 14.35
CA LEU A 274 6.74 11.25 14.45
C LEU A 274 6.30 12.11 13.26
N ILE A 275 6.26 11.53 12.06
CA ILE A 275 5.93 12.25 10.83
C ILE A 275 4.42 12.31 10.59
N LEU A 276 3.71 11.19 10.78
CA LEU A 276 2.33 11.05 10.34
C LEU A 276 1.32 11.52 11.38
N THR A 277 1.61 11.36 12.68
CA THR A 277 0.72 11.84 13.74
C THR A 277 0.33 13.33 13.56
N PRO A 278 1.26 14.28 13.43
CA PRO A 278 0.88 15.69 13.25
C PRO A 278 0.09 15.93 11.96
N LEU A 279 0.39 15.21 10.87
CA LEU A 279 -0.34 15.35 9.60
C LEU A 279 -1.78 14.84 9.69
N ILE A 280 -1.97 13.70 10.36
CA ILE A 280 -3.30 13.13 10.64
C ILE A 280 -4.10 14.11 11.51
N MET A 281 -3.49 14.65 12.56
CA MET A 281 -4.16 15.60 13.44
C MET A 281 -4.57 16.89 12.72
N GLN A 282 -3.73 17.41 11.82
CA GLN A 282 -4.11 18.54 10.96
C GLN A 282 -5.33 18.23 10.08
N LEU A 283 -5.47 17.01 9.55
CA LEU A 283 -6.67 16.62 8.79
C LEU A 283 -7.91 16.59 9.69
N ILE A 284 -7.79 16.01 10.89
CA ILE A 284 -8.89 15.93 11.86
C ILE A 284 -9.31 17.32 12.37
N GLU A 285 -8.36 18.20 12.67
CA GLU A 285 -8.64 19.58 13.09
C GLU A 285 -9.34 20.38 11.99
N ARG A 286 -8.91 20.24 10.74
CA ARG A 286 -9.59 20.88 9.59
C ARG A 286 -11.05 20.44 9.48
N LYS A 287 -11.34 19.15 9.68
CA LYS A 287 -12.70 18.62 9.74
C LYS A 287 -13.51 19.22 10.90
N ARG A 288 -12.91 19.32 12.09
CA ARG A 288 -13.57 19.87 13.29
C ARG A 288 -13.92 21.35 13.10
N ASN A 289 -13.04 22.13 12.48
CA ASN A 289 -13.24 23.57 12.25
C ASN A 289 -14.28 23.90 11.15
N LEU A 290 -14.83 22.89 10.48
CA LEU A 290 -15.90 23.05 9.48
C LEU A 290 -17.28 22.69 10.03
N LYS A 291 -17.35 22.14 11.24
CA LYS A 291 -18.59 21.98 11.99
C LYS A 291 -18.91 23.28 12.72
#